data_AF-A0A355AFD9-F1
#
_entry.id   AF-A0A355AFD9-F1
#
_cell.length_a   1.000
_cell.length_b   1.000
_cell.length_c   1.000
_cell.angle_alpha   90.00
_cell.angle_beta   90.00
_cell.angle_gamma   90.00
#
_symmetry.space_group_name_H-M   'P 1'
#
loop_
_entity.id
_entity.type
_entity.pdbx_description
1 polymer ?
#
loop_
_entity_poly.entity_id
_entity_poly.type
_entity_poly.pdbx_seq_one_letter_code
_entity_poly.pdbx_strand_id
1 'polypeptide(L)'
;EKMKNGDFEEGSHILRAKIDMQHVNMHMRDPIMYRILKKSHHRTGDTWNIYPMYDWTHGESDYIEQISHSICTLEFKSHRELYDWYVDQVYTGKDLRPKQREFARRNLSYTVMSKRKLLQLVEEGHVKGWDDPRMPTISGLRRRGYTPEAIVKFSEISGVSKRDNVTDVSLLEFCIKDDLNKTAP
;
A
#
# COMPACT_ATOMS: atom_id res chain seq x y z
N GLU A 1 10.27 19.23 19.28
CA GLU A 1 9.83 19.34 20.69
C GLU A 1 8.42 19.90 20.89
N LYS A 2 8.14 21.21 20.78
CA LYS A 2 6.80 21.76 21.11
C LYS A 2 5.60 21.07 20.43
N MET A 3 5.71 20.74 19.13
CA MET A 3 4.68 19.97 18.41
C MET A 3 4.45 18.57 19.01
N LYS A 4 5.54 17.88 19.37
CA LYS A 4 5.50 16.54 19.99
C LYS A 4 4.84 16.60 21.38
N ASN A 5 5.13 17.65 22.14
CA ASN A 5 4.58 17.88 23.47
C ASN A 5 3.08 18.26 23.45
N GLY A 6 2.52 18.58 22.28
CA GLY A 6 1.10 18.90 22.14
C GLY A 6 0.75 20.38 22.35
N ASP A 7 1.76 21.25 22.41
CA ASP A 7 1.62 22.70 22.66
C ASP A 7 0.84 23.45 21.56
N PHE A 8 0.60 22.80 20.42
CA PHE A 8 -0.02 23.39 19.24
C PHE A 8 -1.24 22.59 18.78
N GLU A 9 -2.19 23.26 18.12
CA GLU A 9 -3.41 22.65 17.58
C GLU A 9 -3.17 21.87 16.29
N GLU A 10 -4.07 20.93 15.99
CA GLU A 10 -4.03 20.15 14.74
C GLU A 10 -4.02 21.10 13.51
N GLY A 11 -3.18 20.79 12.53
CA GLY A 11 -3.05 21.58 11.29
C GLY A 11 -2.30 22.92 11.43
N SER A 12 -1.98 23.38 12.65
CA SER A 12 -1.30 24.66 12.85
C SER A 12 0.16 24.68 12.41
N HIS A 13 0.87 23.55 12.57
CA HIS A 13 2.28 23.42 12.24
C HIS A 13 2.57 22.07 11.59
N ILE A 14 3.58 22.07 10.73
CA ILE A 14 4.09 20.89 10.01
C ILE A 14 5.62 20.93 9.98
N LEU A 15 6.23 19.75 10.01
CA LEU A 15 7.65 19.61 9.68
C LEU A 15 7.76 19.28 8.20
N ARG A 16 8.65 19.97 7.49
CA ARG A 16 8.91 19.74 6.06
C ARG A 16 10.40 19.44 5.87
N ALA A 17 10.70 18.59 4.89
CA ALA A 17 12.05 18.50 4.36
C ALA A 17 12.39 19.79 3.63
N LYS A 18 13.68 20.13 3.58
CA LYS A 18 14.18 21.28 2.81
C LYS A 18 14.99 20.74 1.64
N ILE A 19 14.39 20.79 0.46
CA ILE A 19 14.92 20.21 -0.78
C ILE A 19 15.01 21.32 -1.83
N ASP A 20 13.98 21.46 -2.68
CA ASP A 20 13.91 22.51 -3.70
C ASP A 20 12.46 22.81 -4.10
N MET A 21 12.00 24.03 -3.79
CA MET A 21 10.65 24.49 -4.14
C MET A 21 10.43 24.70 -5.64
N GLN A 22 11.49 24.82 -6.45
CA GLN A 22 11.42 24.96 -7.90
C GLN A 22 11.55 23.63 -8.65
N HIS A 23 11.70 22.51 -7.92
CA HIS A 23 11.92 21.21 -8.52
C HIS A 23 10.80 20.78 -9.48
N VAL A 24 11.15 20.11 -10.57
CA VAL A 24 10.19 19.66 -11.60
C VAL A 24 9.26 18.59 -11.03
N ASN A 25 9.82 17.64 -10.26
CA ASN A 25 9.02 16.71 -9.47
C ASN A 25 8.39 17.42 -8.27
N MET A 26 7.05 17.45 -8.23
CA MET A 26 6.31 18.12 -7.15
C MET A 26 6.56 17.51 -5.77
N HIS A 27 6.88 16.21 -5.69
CA HIS A 27 7.18 15.55 -4.41
C HIS A 27 8.48 16.07 -3.77
N MET A 28 9.39 16.63 -4.56
CA MET A 28 10.64 17.21 -4.07
C MET A 28 10.49 18.66 -3.58
N ARG A 29 9.29 19.25 -3.68
CA ARG A 29 9.04 20.64 -3.25
C ARG A 29 8.77 20.72 -1.76
N ASP A 30 9.83 20.62 -0.97
CA ASP A 30 9.81 20.64 0.49
C ASP A 30 8.66 19.78 1.06
N PRO A 31 8.67 18.46 0.87
CA PRO A 31 7.59 17.58 1.26
C PRO A 31 7.35 17.58 2.78
N ILE A 32 6.11 17.31 3.18
CA ILE A 32 5.71 17.24 4.59
C ILE A 32 6.23 15.92 5.19
N MET A 33 6.93 16.01 6.32
CA MET A 33 7.45 14.87 7.07
C MET A 33 6.57 14.51 8.26
N TYR A 34 6.13 15.51 9.05
CA TYR A 34 5.26 15.31 10.21
C TYR A 34 4.12 16.32 10.23
N ARG A 35 2.98 15.87 10.76
CA ARG A 35 1.83 16.71 11.09
C ARG A 35 1.39 16.49 12.54
N ILE A 36 0.75 17.50 13.12
CA ILE A 36 0.08 17.37 14.41
C ILE A 36 -1.25 16.66 14.21
N LEU A 37 -1.49 15.61 15.01
CA LEU A 37 -2.75 14.88 15.09
C LEU A 37 -2.89 14.39 16.54
N LYS A 38 -3.82 14.97 17.30
CA LYS A 38 -4.12 14.67 18.69
C LYS A 38 -5.14 13.52 18.77
N LYS A 39 -4.77 12.36 18.22
CA LYS A 39 -5.59 11.14 18.25
C LYS A 39 -4.82 9.98 18.85
N SER A 40 -5.53 9.17 19.63
CA SER A 40 -4.99 7.94 20.19
C SER A 40 -4.64 6.94 19.08
N HIS A 41 -3.47 6.35 19.16
CA HIS A 41 -3.02 5.33 18.22
C HIS A 41 -3.17 3.93 18.83
N HIS A 42 -3.73 3.01 18.06
CA HIS A 42 -4.05 1.65 18.52
C HIS A 42 -2.89 0.86 19.17
N ARG A 43 -1.62 1.17 18.85
CA ARG A 43 -0.43 0.53 19.47
C ARG A 43 0.27 1.36 20.54
N THR A 44 0.24 2.68 20.42
CA THR A 44 1.07 3.59 21.23
C THR A 44 0.22 4.51 22.12
N GLY A 45 -1.10 4.32 22.12
CA GLY A 45 -2.05 5.16 22.86
C GLY A 45 -1.85 6.64 22.56
N ASP A 46 -1.81 7.43 23.63
CA ASP A 46 -1.71 8.88 23.59
C ASP A 46 -0.27 9.40 23.71
N THR A 47 0.72 8.52 23.48
CA THR A 47 2.16 8.88 23.61
C THR A 47 2.59 9.96 22.61
N TRP A 48 1.95 10.03 21.45
CA TRP A 48 2.38 10.88 20.34
C TRP A 48 1.28 11.86 19.89
N ASN A 49 1.62 13.15 19.84
CA ASN A 49 0.78 14.20 19.26
C ASN A 49 1.15 14.55 17.81
N ILE A 50 2.21 13.96 17.28
CA ILE A 50 2.68 14.12 15.90
C ILE A 50 2.81 12.77 15.23
N TYR A 51 2.43 12.72 13.97
CA TYR A 51 2.49 11.50 13.17
C TYR A 51 3.23 11.78 11.87
N PRO A 52 4.13 10.86 11.46
CA PRO A 52 4.87 11.01 10.22
C PRO A 52 3.97 10.77 9.01
N MET A 53 4.36 11.33 7.87
CA MET A 53 3.74 11.09 6.57
C MET A 53 4.31 9.80 5.95
N TYR A 54 3.52 9.15 5.09
CA TYR A 54 3.92 7.90 4.42
C TYR A 54 5.30 8.00 3.77
N ASP A 55 5.54 9.07 2.99
CA ASP A 55 6.79 9.29 2.25
C ASP A 55 8.02 9.38 3.15
N TRP A 56 7.85 9.82 4.41
CA TRP A 56 8.91 9.92 5.42
C TRP A 56 9.00 8.68 6.34
N THR A 57 8.05 7.75 6.26
CA THR A 57 8.14 6.50 7.04
C THR A 57 8.66 5.34 6.22
N HIS A 58 8.40 5.36 4.92
CA HIS A 58 8.53 4.17 4.09
C HIS A 58 10.00 3.77 3.91
N GLY A 59 10.85 4.67 3.44
CA GLY A 59 12.27 4.38 3.22
C GLY A 59 13.04 4.14 4.51
N GLU A 60 12.62 4.80 5.58
CA GLU A 60 13.19 4.72 6.93
C GLU A 60 12.88 3.36 7.54
N SER A 61 11.63 2.89 7.39
CA SER A 61 11.24 1.55 7.83
C SER A 61 12.01 0.49 7.03
N ASP A 62 12.09 0.65 5.71
CA ASP A 62 12.85 -0.26 4.85
C ASP A 62 14.34 -0.30 5.23
N TYR A 63 14.94 0.85 5.54
CA TYR A 63 16.32 0.94 6.00
C TYR A 63 16.50 0.29 7.37
N ILE A 64 15.62 0.56 8.34
CA ILE A 64 15.70 -0.06 9.68
C ILE A 64 15.56 -1.58 9.60
N GLU A 65 14.65 -2.09 8.77
CA GLU A 65 14.38 -3.51 8.58
C GLU A 65 15.38 -4.21 7.63
N GLN A 66 16.34 -3.46 7.06
CA GLN A 66 17.35 -3.97 6.13
C GLN A 66 16.73 -4.62 4.88
N ILE A 67 15.69 -3.98 4.34
CA ILE A 67 15.01 -4.43 3.12
C ILE A 67 15.92 -4.23 1.92
N SER A 68 16.15 -5.29 1.14
CA SER A 68 16.96 -5.19 -0.08
C SER A 68 16.20 -4.58 -1.25
N HIS A 69 14.94 -4.98 -1.41
CA HIS A 69 14.08 -4.59 -2.52
C HIS A 69 12.69 -4.26 -1.97
N SER A 70 12.38 -2.98 -1.92
CA SER A 70 11.07 -2.48 -1.54
C SER A 70 10.16 -2.49 -2.77
N ILE A 71 9.19 -3.40 -2.79
CA ILE A 71 8.36 -3.66 -3.98
C ILE A 71 6.99 -3.00 -3.79
N CYS A 72 6.70 -1.97 -4.60
CA CYS A 72 5.46 -1.21 -4.53
C CYS A 72 4.80 -1.11 -5.91
N THR A 73 3.64 -0.46 -5.99
CA THR A 73 2.91 -0.32 -7.25
C THR A 73 3.33 0.94 -8.02
N LEU A 74 3.01 1.02 -9.32
CA LEU A 74 3.37 2.14 -10.19
C LEU A 74 2.87 3.51 -9.72
N GLU A 75 1.83 3.55 -8.89
CA GLU A 75 1.33 4.78 -8.27
C GLU A 75 2.42 5.52 -7.47
N PHE A 76 3.43 4.82 -6.95
CA PHE A 76 4.53 5.41 -6.20
C PHE A 76 5.79 5.68 -7.04
N LYS A 77 5.70 5.57 -8.36
CA LYS A 77 6.85 5.79 -9.25
C LYS A 77 7.38 7.23 -9.15
N SER A 78 6.52 8.24 -9.07
CA SER A 78 6.92 9.65 -8.90
C SER A 78 7.51 9.95 -7.51
N HIS A 79 7.18 9.11 -6.52
CA HIS A 79 7.68 9.23 -5.15
C HIS A 79 9.09 8.65 -4.98
N ARG A 80 9.59 7.84 -5.93
CA ARG A 80 10.89 7.17 -5.80
C ARG A 80 12.03 8.14 -5.55
N GLU A 81 12.05 9.25 -6.27
CA GLU A 81 13.11 10.26 -6.12
C GLU A 81 13.16 10.81 -4.69
N LEU A 82 11.98 11.02 -4.09
CA LEU A 82 11.88 11.44 -2.70
C LEU A 82 12.26 10.33 -1.72
N TYR A 83 11.84 9.09 -1.97
CA TYR A 83 12.26 7.92 -1.21
C TYR A 83 13.79 7.81 -1.17
N ASP A 84 14.45 7.89 -2.33
CA ASP A 84 15.90 7.82 -2.44
C ASP A 84 16.56 9.00 -1.71
N TRP A 85 16.04 10.23 -1.86
CA TRP A 85 16.55 11.40 -1.17
C TRP A 85 16.53 11.24 0.36
N TYR A 86 15.41 10.75 0.90
CA TYR A 86 15.24 10.53 2.33
C TYR A 86 16.20 9.46 2.87
N VAL A 87 16.27 8.30 2.20
CA VAL A 87 17.20 7.22 2.55
C VAL A 87 18.64 7.74 2.54
N ASP A 88 19.02 8.56 1.55
CA ASP A 88 20.37 9.14 1.47
C ASP A 88 20.69 10.08 2.63
N GLN A 89 19.70 10.71 3.27
CA GLN A 89 19.94 11.57 4.45
C GLN A 89 20.31 10.76 5.71
N VAL A 90 19.84 9.52 5.82
CA VAL A 90 20.04 8.67 7.00
C VAL A 90 21.06 7.55 6.77
N TYR A 91 21.42 7.29 5.52
CA TYR A 91 22.34 6.23 5.14
C TYR A 91 23.77 6.53 5.60
N THR A 92 24.33 5.63 6.41
CA THR A 92 25.66 5.80 7.01
C THR A 92 26.78 5.10 6.24
N GLY A 93 26.47 4.39 5.15
CA GLY A 93 27.44 3.60 4.39
C GLY A 93 27.74 2.21 4.96
N LYS A 94 27.20 1.87 6.13
CA LYS A 94 27.49 0.59 6.82
C LYS A 94 26.47 -0.50 6.53
N ASP A 95 25.21 -0.11 6.49
CA ASP A 95 24.08 -1.03 6.39
C ASP A 95 23.61 -1.19 4.93
N LEU A 96 22.57 -1.99 4.71
CA LEU A 96 21.99 -2.15 3.38
C LEU A 96 21.17 -0.91 3.00
N ARG A 97 21.50 -0.30 1.86
CA ARG A 97 20.65 0.75 1.27
C ARG A 97 19.48 0.12 0.52
N PRO A 98 18.22 0.33 0.93
CA PRO A 98 17.06 -0.25 0.26
C PRO A 98 16.85 0.33 -1.15
N LYS A 99 16.18 -0.44 -2.00
CA LYS A 99 15.91 -0.09 -3.40
C LYS A 99 14.44 -0.26 -3.72
N GLN A 100 13.74 0.84 -4.01
CA GLN A 100 12.36 0.79 -4.46
C GLN A 100 12.24 0.24 -5.89
N ARG A 101 11.30 -0.68 -6.13
CA ARG A 101 10.96 -1.26 -7.43
C ARG A 101 9.46 -1.36 -7.58
N GLU A 102 8.97 -0.95 -8.74
CA GLU A 102 7.54 -0.84 -9.00
C GLU A 102 7.09 -1.87 -10.02
N PHE A 103 5.87 -2.37 -9.79
CA PHE A 103 5.13 -3.20 -10.72
C PHE A 103 3.72 -2.63 -10.94
N ALA A 104 3.12 -2.98 -12.07
CA ALA A 104 1.77 -2.59 -12.40
C ALA A 104 0.78 -3.23 -11.43
N ARG A 105 -0.14 -2.44 -10.90
CA ARG A 105 -1.19 -2.95 -10.04
C ARG A 105 -2.06 -3.93 -10.83
N ARG A 106 -2.44 -5.03 -10.18
CA ARG A 106 -3.39 -5.98 -10.78
C ARG A 106 -4.80 -5.40 -10.80
N ASN A 107 -5.34 -5.23 -11.99
CA ASN A 107 -6.73 -4.86 -12.22
C ASN A 107 -7.45 -6.06 -12.84
N LEU A 108 -8.56 -6.50 -12.23
CA LEU A 108 -9.39 -7.57 -12.77
C LEU A 108 -10.60 -7.00 -13.50
N SER A 109 -10.96 -7.59 -14.65
CA SER A 109 -12.24 -7.30 -15.30
C SER A 109 -13.41 -7.71 -14.39
N TYR A 110 -14.58 -7.09 -14.59
CA TYR A 110 -15.82 -7.33 -13.82
C TYR A 110 -15.69 -7.22 -12.29
N THR A 111 -14.60 -6.63 -11.80
CA THR A 111 -14.28 -6.59 -10.37
C THR A 111 -13.99 -5.17 -9.91
N VAL A 112 -14.61 -4.77 -8.80
CA VAL A 112 -14.38 -3.46 -8.18
C VAL A 112 -13.41 -3.60 -7.01
N MET A 113 -12.25 -2.95 -7.10
CA MET A 113 -11.19 -3.04 -6.06
C MET A 113 -11.07 -1.79 -5.19
N SER A 114 -11.89 -0.76 -5.43
CA SER A 114 -11.85 0.49 -4.66
C SER A 114 -12.54 0.31 -3.30
N LYS A 115 -11.82 0.61 -2.21
CA LYS A 115 -12.37 0.55 -0.84
C LYS A 115 -13.67 1.32 -0.69
N ARG A 116 -13.78 2.52 -1.30
CA ARG A 116 -14.99 3.35 -1.24
C ARG A 116 -16.21 2.63 -1.83
N LYS A 117 -16.06 2.03 -3.02
CA LYS A 117 -17.15 1.30 -3.67
C LYS A 117 -17.49 -0.01 -2.97
N LEU A 118 -16.48 -0.73 -2.47
CA LEU A 118 -16.69 -1.96 -1.70
C LEU A 118 -17.41 -1.67 -0.38
N LEU A 119 -17.06 -0.59 0.31
CA LEU A 119 -17.76 -0.14 1.51
C LEU A 119 -19.22 0.20 1.19
N GLN A 120 -19.47 0.94 0.10
CA GLN A 120 -20.82 1.26 -0.36
C GLN A 120 -21.66 -0.01 -0.60
N LEU A 121 -21.10 -1.05 -1.23
CA LEU A 121 -21.81 -2.33 -1.44
C LEU A 121 -22.24 -2.99 -0.12
N VAL A 122 -21.42 -2.88 0.91
CA VAL A 122 -21.70 -3.44 2.24
C VAL A 122 -22.73 -2.58 2.99
N GLU A 123 -22.54 -1.26 3.02
CA GLU A 123 -23.42 -0.33 3.76
C GLU A 123 -24.83 -0.25 3.16
N GLU A 124 -24.95 -0.31 1.83
CA GLU A 124 -26.25 -0.32 1.13
C GLU A 124 -26.89 -1.72 1.05
N GLY A 125 -26.24 -2.76 1.60
CA GLY A 125 -26.81 -4.11 1.69
C GLY A 125 -26.87 -4.89 0.38
N HIS A 126 -26.15 -4.48 -0.68
CA HIS A 126 -26.03 -5.26 -1.93
C HIS A 126 -25.32 -6.61 -1.70
N VAL A 127 -24.45 -6.65 -0.68
CA VAL A 127 -23.76 -7.85 -0.18
C VAL A 127 -23.96 -8.03 1.32
N LYS A 128 -23.83 -9.26 1.83
CA LYS A 128 -24.06 -9.58 3.25
C LYS A 128 -22.98 -9.03 4.19
N GLY A 129 -21.79 -8.71 3.66
CA GLY A 129 -20.64 -8.27 4.43
C GLY A 129 -19.33 -8.36 3.64
N TRP A 130 -18.21 -8.09 4.30
CA TRP A 130 -16.86 -8.15 3.69
C TRP A 130 -16.40 -9.56 3.32
N ASP A 131 -17.03 -10.60 3.85
CA ASP A 131 -16.76 -12.00 3.56
C ASP A 131 -17.81 -12.63 2.62
N ASP A 132 -18.72 -11.83 2.06
CA ASP A 132 -19.71 -12.33 1.10
C ASP A 132 -19.00 -12.98 -0.10
N PRO A 133 -19.40 -14.17 -0.57
CA PRO A 133 -18.77 -14.86 -1.70
C PRO A 133 -18.68 -14.04 -3.00
N ARG A 134 -19.51 -13.01 -3.17
CA ARG A 134 -19.49 -12.09 -4.32
C ARG A 134 -18.42 -11.00 -4.19
N MET A 135 -17.87 -10.80 -3.00
CA MET A 135 -16.83 -9.80 -2.76
C MET A 135 -15.46 -10.29 -3.24
N PRO A 136 -14.64 -9.43 -3.85
CA PRO A 136 -13.29 -9.79 -4.30
C PRO A 136 -12.25 -9.78 -3.18
N THR A 137 -12.69 -9.76 -1.92
CA THR A 137 -11.83 -9.89 -0.75
C THR A 137 -11.31 -11.32 -0.63
N ILE A 138 -10.14 -11.50 -0.03
CA ILE A 138 -9.60 -12.84 0.26
C ILE A 138 -10.57 -13.62 1.16
N SER A 139 -11.25 -12.96 2.11
CA SER A 139 -12.30 -13.57 2.93
C SER A 139 -13.50 -14.04 2.10
N GLY A 140 -13.96 -13.22 1.15
CA GLY A 140 -15.06 -13.57 0.24
C GLY A 140 -14.71 -14.73 -0.69
N LEU A 141 -13.53 -14.69 -1.31
CA LEU A 141 -13.03 -15.78 -2.16
C LEU A 141 -12.86 -17.09 -1.38
N ARG A 142 -12.30 -17.04 -0.17
CA ARG A 142 -12.20 -18.20 0.71
C ARG A 142 -13.57 -18.78 1.06
N ARG A 143 -14.55 -17.93 1.39
CA ARG A 143 -15.93 -18.37 1.68
C ARG A 143 -16.64 -18.91 0.44
N ARG A 144 -16.32 -18.41 -0.75
CA ARG A 144 -16.82 -18.92 -2.04
C ARG A 144 -16.30 -20.31 -2.39
N GLY A 145 -15.20 -20.76 -1.76
CA GLY A 145 -14.58 -22.05 -2.02
C GLY A 145 -13.34 -21.98 -2.92
N TYR A 146 -12.76 -20.79 -3.13
CA TYR A 146 -11.45 -20.71 -3.77
C TYR A 146 -10.38 -21.30 -2.87
N THR A 147 -9.51 -22.13 -3.44
CA THR A 147 -8.33 -22.66 -2.79
C THR A 147 -7.19 -21.63 -2.80
N PRO A 148 -6.33 -21.61 -1.78
CA PRO A 148 -5.10 -20.82 -1.81
C PRO A 148 -4.25 -21.08 -3.06
N GLU A 149 -4.17 -22.35 -3.47
CA GLU A 149 -3.40 -22.83 -4.61
C GLU A 149 -3.89 -22.21 -5.93
N ALA A 150 -5.21 -22.14 -6.13
CA ALA A 150 -5.78 -21.49 -7.31
C ALA A 150 -5.46 -19.99 -7.39
N ILE A 151 -5.43 -19.29 -6.25
CA ILE A 151 -5.11 -17.85 -6.19
C ILE A 151 -3.61 -17.59 -6.46
N VAL A 152 -2.73 -18.45 -5.94
CA VAL A 152 -1.29 -18.41 -6.22
C VAL A 152 -1.05 -18.70 -7.70
N LYS A 153 -1.65 -19.77 -8.25
CA LYS A 153 -1.55 -20.12 -9.66
C LYS A 153 -2.05 -19.02 -10.58
N PHE A 154 -3.19 -18.39 -10.26
CA PHE A 154 -3.66 -17.20 -10.96
C PHE A 154 -2.61 -16.09 -10.97
N SER A 155 -1.92 -15.90 -9.84
CA SER A 155 -0.89 -14.88 -9.70
C SER A 155 0.37 -15.16 -10.52
N GLU A 156 0.76 -16.42 -10.64
CA GLU A 156 1.87 -16.87 -11.47
C GLU A 156 1.55 -16.71 -12.96
N ILE A 157 0.38 -17.17 -13.41
CA ILE A 157 -0.02 -17.10 -14.83
C ILE A 157 -0.24 -15.65 -15.27
N SER A 158 -0.87 -14.82 -14.43
CA SER A 158 -1.05 -13.40 -14.74
C SER A 158 0.28 -12.64 -14.82
N GLY A 159 1.34 -13.18 -14.22
CA GLY A 159 2.68 -12.59 -14.19
C GLY A 159 2.76 -11.26 -13.44
N VAL A 160 3.96 -10.69 -13.49
CA VAL A 160 4.30 -9.37 -12.94
C VAL A 160 4.93 -8.55 -14.05
N SER A 161 4.42 -7.35 -14.31
CA SER A 161 4.92 -6.48 -15.37
C SER A 161 4.93 -5.02 -14.91
N LYS A 162 5.58 -4.14 -15.68
CA LYS A 162 5.53 -2.68 -15.49
C LYS A 162 4.48 -1.98 -16.34
N ARG A 163 3.68 -2.73 -17.12
CA ARG A 163 2.57 -2.18 -17.90
C ARG A 163 1.26 -2.52 -17.21
N ASP A 164 0.43 -1.50 -17.05
CA ASP A 164 -0.93 -1.70 -16.60
C ASP A 164 -1.66 -2.60 -17.60
N ASN A 165 -2.27 -3.66 -17.08
CA ASN A 165 -3.08 -4.57 -17.84
C ASN A 165 -4.32 -4.94 -17.03
N VAL A 166 -5.41 -5.16 -17.74
CA VAL A 166 -6.66 -5.68 -17.16
C VAL A 166 -6.67 -7.18 -17.40
N THR A 167 -6.50 -7.96 -16.32
CA THR A 167 -6.59 -9.41 -16.38
C THR A 167 -8.06 -9.83 -16.34
N ASP A 168 -8.49 -10.68 -17.26
CA ASP A 168 -9.88 -11.13 -17.26
C ASP A 168 -10.20 -12.03 -16.06
N VAL A 169 -11.35 -11.84 -15.42
CA VAL A 169 -11.81 -12.68 -14.30
C VAL A 169 -11.94 -14.15 -14.69
N SER A 170 -12.17 -14.44 -15.97
CA SER A 170 -12.21 -15.81 -16.50
C SER A 170 -10.92 -16.58 -16.25
N LEU A 171 -9.77 -15.91 -16.17
CA LEU A 171 -8.50 -16.57 -15.83
C LEU A 171 -8.49 -17.04 -14.36
N LEU A 172 -9.07 -16.25 -13.46
CA LEU A 172 -9.20 -16.63 -12.06
C LEU A 172 -10.19 -17.81 -11.91
N GLU A 173 -11.30 -17.78 -12.64
CA GLU A 173 -12.25 -18.90 -12.68
C GLU A 173 -11.65 -20.17 -13.30
N PHE A 174 -10.79 -20.03 -14.30
CA PHE A 174 -10.05 -21.15 -14.87
C PHE A 174 -9.12 -21.80 -13.83
N CYS A 175 -8.39 -20.98 -13.06
CA CYS A 175 -7.43 -21.51 -12.07
C CYS A 175 -8.13 -22.35 -10.99
N ILE A 176 -9.29 -21.91 -10.50
CA ILE A 176 -10.05 -22.69 -9.50
C ILE A 176 -10.68 -23.94 -10.11
N LYS A 177 -11.17 -23.89 -11.36
CA LYS A 177 -11.69 -25.07 -12.05
C LYS A 177 -10.62 -26.13 -12.26
N ASP A 178 -9.43 -25.73 -12.73
CA ASP A 178 -8.31 -26.66 -12.95
C ASP A 178 -7.78 -27.27 -11.65
N ASP A 179 -7.77 -26.49 -10.57
CA ASP A 179 -7.36 -26.98 -9.25
C ASP A 179 -8.37 -27.98 -8.67
N LEU A 180 -9.65 -27.63 -8.67
CA LEU A 180 -10.72 -28.51 -8.15
C LEU A 180 -10.93 -29.75 -9.01
N ASN A 181 -10.69 -29.69 -10.32
CA ASN A 181 -10.77 -30.88 -11.19
C ASN A 181 -9.81 -32.00 -10.78
N LYS A 182 -8.74 -31.68 -10.02
CA LYS A 182 -7.74 -32.66 -9.56
C LYS A 182 -7.95 -33.09 -8.11
N THR A 183 -8.64 -32.26 -7.31
CA THR A 183 -8.65 -32.37 -5.85
C THR A 183 -10.04 -32.59 -5.26
N ALA A 184 -11.10 -32.21 -5.98
CA ALA A 184 -12.47 -32.44 -5.54
C ALA A 184 -12.88 -33.90 -5.82
N PRO A 185 -13.43 -34.63 -4.84
CA PRO A 185 -13.88 -36.02 -4.98
C PRO A 185 -15.16 -36.17 -5.79
#